data_AF-Q989C1-F1
#
_entry.id   AF-Q989C1-F1
#
_cell.length_a   1.000
_cell.length_b   1.000
_cell.length_c   1.000
_cell.angle_alpha   90.00
_cell.angle_beta   90.00
_cell.angle_gamma   90.00
#
_symmetry.space_group_name_H-M   'P 1'
#
loop_
_entity.id
_entity.type
_entity.pdbx_description
1 polymer ?
#
loop_
_entity_poly.entity_id
_entity_poly.type
_entity_poly.pdbx_seq_one_letter_code
_entity_poly.pdbx_strand_id
1 'polypeptide(L)'
;MATVISALQVFLTVGRLPPKGTAQGIEPRVTSVAGTFLIIVAMFVTPALESEAAQMVALCLIFIGMAGSVFCLYWLGRSFSIMATARQLVTSGPYSIVRHPLYICEATFVLGMILSHLSVLMVVLGAVQFLVQYRRARNEEGILRQTFPEYEGYARRVPMLLPRFFRAGAAVSRRS
;
A
#
# COMPACT_ATOMS: atom_id res chain seq x y z
N MET A 1 10.18 14.56 15.18
CA MET A 1 10.01 13.11 14.98
C MET A 1 9.00 12.77 13.89
N ALA A 2 7.78 13.31 13.92
CA ALA A 2 6.73 13.06 12.90
C ALA A 2 7.15 13.44 11.45
N THR A 3 7.92 14.52 11.28
CA THR A 3 8.44 14.97 9.97
C THR A 3 9.42 13.97 9.35
N VAL A 4 10.30 13.37 10.14
CA VAL A 4 11.30 12.38 9.68
C VAL A 4 10.60 11.10 9.22
N ILE A 5 9.63 10.62 10.01
CA ILE A 5 8.83 9.43 9.66
C ILE A 5 8.06 9.68 8.37
N SER A 6 7.47 10.86 8.21
CA SER A 6 6.71 11.22 7.01
C SER A 6 7.61 11.37 5.77
N ALA A 7 8.79 11.97 5.93
CA ALA A 7 9.78 12.08 4.85
C ALA A 7 10.29 10.72 4.39
N LEU A 8 10.55 9.81 5.34
CA LEU A 8 10.91 8.42 5.02
C LEU A 8 9.77 7.72 4.26
N GLN A 9 8.52 7.92 4.65
CA GLN A 9 7.38 7.27 3.98
C GLN A 9 7.26 7.78 2.54
N VAL A 10 7.40 9.10 2.33
CA VAL A 10 7.44 9.69 0.99
C VAL A 10 8.61 9.12 0.20
N PHE A 11 9.80 9.00 0.79
CA PHE A 11 10.96 8.40 0.14
C PHE A 11 10.71 6.94 -0.26
N LEU A 12 10.09 6.13 0.60
CA LEU A 12 9.74 4.74 0.30
C LEU A 12 8.69 4.64 -0.82
N THR A 13 7.69 5.52 -0.82
CA THR A 13 6.67 5.58 -1.89
C THR A 13 7.28 6.02 -3.23
N VAL A 14 8.23 6.97 -3.23
CA VAL A 14 8.94 7.43 -4.44
C VAL A 14 9.96 6.41 -4.93
N GLY A 15 10.71 5.83 -4.01
CA GLY A 15 11.80 4.87 -4.26
C GLY A 15 11.32 3.50 -4.73
N ARG A 16 10.01 3.22 -4.66
CA ARG A 16 9.41 2.02 -5.24
C ARG A 16 9.59 2.05 -6.76
N LEU A 17 10.56 1.28 -7.26
CA LEU A 17 10.77 1.07 -8.69
C LEU A 17 9.49 0.51 -9.32
N PRO A 18 8.98 1.10 -10.42
CA PRO A 18 7.76 0.61 -11.03
C PRO A 18 7.97 -0.76 -11.71
N PRO A 19 6.91 -1.58 -11.81
CA PRO A 19 6.86 -2.72 -12.72
C PRO A 19 7.25 -2.31 -14.15
N LYS A 20 7.90 -3.21 -14.91
CA LYS A 20 8.24 -2.90 -16.33
C LYS A 20 6.90 -2.80 -17.05
N GLY A 21 6.69 -1.72 -17.80
CA GLY A 21 5.45 -1.52 -18.58
C GLY A 21 4.36 -0.68 -17.88
N THR A 22 4.57 -0.15 -16.67
CA THR A 22 3.73 0.97 -16.23
C THR A 22 3.92 2.13 -17.19
N ALA A 23 2.81 2.74 -17.61
CA ALA A 23 2.78 3.99 -18.38
C ALA A 23 3.97 4.85 -17.98
N GLN A 24 4.88 5.08 -18.94
CA GLN A 24 6.05 5.93 -18.74
C GLN A 24 5.53 7.35 -18.46
N GLY A 25 5.32 7.67 -17.19
CA GLY A 25 4.73 8.93 -16.79
C GLY A 25 5.18 9.29 -15.39
N ILE A 26 5.64 10.53 -15.22
CA ILE A 26 5.95 11.14 -13.92
C ILE A 26 4.64 11.36 -13.13
N GLU A 27 3.51 11.53 -13.82
CA GLU A 27 2.19 11.85 -13.25
C GLU A 27 1.70 10.92 -12.13
N PRO A 28 1.73 9.57 -12.23
CA PRO A 28 1.20 8.70 -11.18
C PRO A 28 2.07 8.73 -9.91
N ARG A 29 3.35 9.06 -10.04
CA ARG A 29 4.27 9.22 -8.90
C ARG A 29 4.00 10.54 -8.21
N VAL A 30 3.93 11.62 -8.99
CA VAL A 30 3.64 12.98 -8.50
C VAL A 30 2.31 13.02 -7.78
N THR A 31 1.25 12.39 -8.31
CA THR A 31 -0.07 12.38 -7.65
C THR A 31 -0.04 11.71 -6.28
N SER A 32 0.67 10.59 -6.13
CA SER A 32 0.74 9.89 -4.83
C SER A 32 1.59 10.62 -3.79
N VAL A 33 2.70 11.23 -4.22
CA VAL A 33 3.57 12.06 -3.38
C VAL A 33 2.84 13.34 -2.97
N ALA A 34 2.17 13.97 -3.92
CA ALA A 34 1.37 15.18 -3.65
C ALA A 34 0.29 14.89 -2.62
N GLY A 35 -0.42 13.76 -2.71
CA GLY A 35 -1.45 13.41 -1.72
C GLY A 35 -0.90 13.26 -0.30
N THR A 36 0.21 12.54 -0.11
CA THR A 36 0.86 12.41 1.21
C THR A 36 1.40 13.76 1.69
N PHE A 37 1.98 14.56 0.78
CA PHE A 37 2.50 15.89 1.11
C PHE A 37 1.37 16.85 1.51
N LEU A 38 0.22 16.82 0.84
CA LEU A 38 -0.96 17.60 1.18
C LEU A 38 -1.51 17.22 2.55
N ILE A 39 -1.51 15.94 2.92
CA ILE A 39 -1.90 15.50 4.27
C ILE A 39 -0.94 16.03 5.32
N ILE A 40 0.38 16.02 5.06
CA ILE A 40 1.38 16.60 5.96
C ILE A 40 1.15 18.10 6.14
N VAL A 41 0.91 18.83 5.04
CA VAL A 41 0.58 20.27 5.09
C VAL A 41 -0.70 20.51 5.89
N ALA A 42 -1.73 19.68 5.69
CA ALA A 42 -2.99 19.78 6.42
C ALA A 42 -2.79 19.61 7.94
N MET A 43 -1.88 18.74 8.39
CA MET A 43 -1.58 18.57 9.83
C MET A 43 -1.07 19.86 10.49
N PHE A 44 -0.43 20.77 9.75
CA PHE A 44 0.02 22.06 10.30
C PHE A 44 -1.11 23.07 10.48
N VAL A 45 -2.23 22.90 9.78
CA VAL A 45 -3.39 23.81 9.85
C VAL A 45 -4.57 23.21 10.62
N THR A 46 -4.56 21.91 10.88
CA THR A 46 -5.59 21.22 11.68
C THR A 46 -5.09 20.94 13.09
N PRO A 47 -5.87 21.22 14.14
CA PRO A 47 -5.47 20.93 15.51
C PRO A 47 -5.32 19.42 15.73
N ALA A 48 -4.34 19.03 16.53
CA ALA A 48 -4.18 17.66 16.97
C ALA A 48 -5.31 17.29 17.95
N LEU A 49 -5.73 16.01 17.98
CA LEU A 49 -6.65 15.57 19.03
C LEU A 49 -5.98 15.69 20.40
N GLU A 50 -6.73 16.19 21.37
CA GLU A 50 -6.28 16.33 22.77
C GLU A 50 -6.22 14.98 23.50
N SER A 51 -6.93 13.96 23.02
CA SER A 51 -6.96 12.64 23.65
C SER A 51 -5.62 11.92 23.50
N GLU A 52 -4.92 11.71 24.62
CA GLU A 52 -3.67 10.96 24.67
C GLU A 52 -3.83 9.54 24.13
N ALA A 53 -4.93 8.86 24.49
CA ALA A 53 -5.23 7.51 24.00
C ALA A 53 -5.38 7.50 22.46
N ALA A 54 -6.06 8.49 21.88
CA ALA A 54 -6.19 8.60 20.43
C ALA A 54 -4.83 8.85 19.76
N GLN A 55 -3.96 9.67 20.37
CA GLN A 55 -2.61 9.92 19.88
C GLN A 55 -1.72 8.66 19.94
N MET A 56 -1.83 7.85 21.00
CA MET A 56 -1.12 6.57 21.09
C MET A 56 -1.58 5.61 19.99
N VAL A 57 -2.89 5.48 19.77
CA VAL A 57 -3.42 4.64 18.69
C VAL A 57 -2.97 5.14 17.32
N ALA A 58 -3.02 6.46 17.09
CA ALA A 58 -2.53 7.08 15.86
C ALA A 58 -1.05 6.78 15.62
N LEU A 59 -0.21 6.91 16.65
CA LEU A 59 1.21 6.61 16.57
C LEU A 59 1.47 5.12 16.25
N CYS A 60 0.73 4.21 16.89
CA CYS A 60 0.81 2.78 16.58
C CYS A 60 0.46 2.50 15.12
N LEU A 61 -0.62 3.10 14.59
CA LEU A 61 -1.03 2.94 13.19
C LEU A 61 0.05 3.45 12.21
N ILE A 62 0.61 4.64 12.48
CA ILE A 62 1.70 5.22 11.69
C ILE A 62 2.91 4.28 11.69
N PHE A 63 3.31 3.78 12.86
CA PHE A 63 4.47 2.90 12.99
C PHE A 63 4.25 1.55 12.29
N ILE A 64 3.09 0.93 12.46
CA ILE A 64 2.72 -0.33 11.81
C ILE A 64 2.68 -0.15 10.28
N GLY A 65 2.08 0.94 9.79
CA GLY A 65 2.04 1.26 8.36
C GLY A 65 3.43 1.46 7.76
N MET A 66 4.31 2.19 8.45
CA MET A 66 5.70 2.40 8.05
C MET A 66 6.50 1.08 8.03
N ALA A 67 6.52 0.35 9.14
CA ALA A 67 7.27 -0.90 9.26
C ALA A 67 6.77 -1.96 8.27
N GLY A 68 5.46 -2.05 8.08
CA GLY A 68 4.85 -2.90 7.06
C GLY A 68 5.24 -2.51 5.63
N SER A 69 5.35 -1.21 5.34
CA SER A 69 5.79 -0.71 4.04
C SER A 69 7.24 -1.12 3.76
N VAL A 70 8.14 -0.95 4.74
CA VAL A 70 9.53 -1.41 4.65
C VAL A 70 9.60 -2.92 4.43
N PHE A 71 8.82 -3.70 5.17
CA PHE A 71 8.77 -5.15 5.02
C PHE A 71 8.28 -5.59 3.62
N CYS A 72 7.23 -4.95 3.10
CA CYS A 72 6.71 -5.26 1.77
C CYS A 72 7.70 -4.88 0.65
N LEU A 73 8.42 -3.77 0.80
CA LEU A 73 9.45 -3.34 -0.13
C LEU A 73 10.69 -4.24 -0.06
N TYR A 74 11.07 -4.70 1.12
CA TYR A 74 12.15 -5.67 1.30
C TYR A 74 11.86 -6.97 0.55
N TRP A 75 10.63 -7.52 0.67
CA TRP A 75 10.21 -8.70 -0.09
C TRP A 75 10.25 -8.48 -1.60
N LEU A 76 9.83 -7.31 -2.06
CA LEU A 76 9.89 -6.95 -3.49
C LEU A 76 11.35 -6.81 -3.96
N GLY A 77 12.20 -6.17 -3.15
CA GLY A 77 13.64 -5.95 -3.35
C GLY A 77 14.45 -7.25 -3.47
N ARG A 78 14.17 -8.24 -2.62
CA ARG A 78 14.83 -9.55 -2.68
C ARG A 78 14.59 -10.28 -3.99
N SER A 79 13.40 -10.16 -4.56
CA SER A 79 13.08 -10.75 -5.87
C SER A 79 13.80 -10.03 -7.03
N PHE A 80 14.19 -8.76 -6.87
CA PHE A 80 15.01 -8.04 -7.86
C PHE A 80 16.49 -8.41 -7.80
N SER A 81 17.02 -8.72 -6.61
CA SER A 81 18.44 -9.04 -6.40
C SER A 81 18.83 -10.46 -6.84
N ILE A 82 17.90 -11.43 -6.81
CA ILE A 82 18.22 -12.83 -7.11
C ILE A 82 18.21 -13.14 -8.62
N MET A 83 17.53 -12.33 -9.44
CA MET A 83 17.35 -12.63 -10.87
C MET A 83 17.44 -11.36 -11.73
N ALA A 84 18.67 -11.00 -12.11
CA ALA A 84 18.97 -9.77 -12.84
C ALA A 84 18.42 -9.70 -14.29
N THR A 85 17.73 -10.73 -14.80
CA THR A 85 17.38 -10.78 -16.25
C THR A 85 15.90 -10.98 -16.57
N ALA A 86 15.03 -11.24 -15.60
CA ALA A 86 13.58 -11.20 -15.80
C ALA A 86 12.93 -10.71 -14.50
N ARG A 87 12.26 -9.56 -14.54
CA ARG A 87 11.49 -9.06 -13.38
C ARG A 87 10.42 -10.11 -13.08
N GLN A 88 10.62 -11.04 -12.16
CA GLN A 88 9.64 -12.10 -11.90
C GLN A 88 8.41 -11.56 -11.16
N LEU A 89 7.27 -12.23 -11.35
CA LEU A 89 6.07 -11.96 -10.57
C LEU A 89 6.27 -12.43 -9.11
N VAL A 90 6.31 -11.48 -8.17
CA VAL A 90 6.44 -11.78 -6.74
C VAL A 90 5.09 -12.23 -6.19
N THR A 91 5.01 -13.48 -5.74
CA THR A 91 3.78 -14.10 -5.21
C THR A 91 3.96 -14.71 -3.81
N SER A 92 5.11 -14.49 -3.18
CA SER A 92 5.49 -15.03 -1.87
C SER A 92 5.46 -13.97 -0.76
N GLY A 93 5.56 -14.43 0.49
CA GLY A 93 5.53 -13.55 1.66
C GLY A 93 4.20 -12.79 1.77
N PRO A 94 4.20 -11.46 2.02
CA PRO A 94 2.95 -10.69 2.14
C PRO A 94 2.12 -10.70 0.85
N TYR A 95 2.75 -10.91 -0.31
CA TYR A 95 2.07 -10.98 -1.61
C TYR A 95 1.31 -12.30 -1.82
N SER A 96 1.50 -13.33 -0.99
CA SER A 96 0.67 -14.55 -1.05
C SER A 96 -0.69 -14.39 -0.35
N ILE A 97 -0.81 -13.38 0.53
CA ILE A 97 -2.02 -13.12 1.34
C ILE A 97 -2.96 -12.18 0.59
N VAL A 98 -2.41 -11.09 0.05
CA VAL A 98 -3.10 -10.07 -0.75
C VAL A 98 -2.16 -9.61 -1.86
N ARG A 99 -2.71 -9.15 -2.99
CA ARG A 99 -1.88 -8.77 -4.14
C ARG A 99 -1.15 -7.45 -3.96
N HIS A 100 -1.73 -6.56 -3.15
CA HIS A 100 -1.26 -5.19 -2.96
C HIS A 100 -1.01 -4.87 -1.47
N PRO A 101 -0.18 -5.64 -0.75
CA PRO A 101 0.01 -5.48 0.69
C PRO A 101 0.62 -4.12 1.05
N LEU A 102 1.53 -3.60 0.21
CA LEU A 102 2.13 -2.28 0.41
C LEU A 102 1.09 -1.15 0.42
N TYR A 103 0.08 -1.24 -0.46
CA TYR A 103 -1.01 -0.25 -0.50
C TYR A 103 -1.84 -0.25 0.79
N ILE A 104 -1.98 -1.40 1.45
CA ILE A 104 -2.63 -1.51 2.76
C ILE A 104 -1.76 -0.87 3.84
N CYS A 105 -0.45 -1.10 3.82
CA CYS A 105 0.47 -0.47 4.77
C CYS A 105 0.47 1.06 4.64
N GLU A 106 0.48 1.58 3.41
CA GLU A 106 0.37 3.02 3.13
C GLU A 106 -0.99 3.59 3.58
N ALA A 107 -2.07 2.84 3.38
CA ALA A 107 -3.39 3.16 3.89
C ALA A 107 -3.43 3.26 5.42
N THR A 108 -2.87 2.27 6.14
CA THR A 108 -2.79 2.26 7.60
C THR A 108 -1.98 3.44 8.13
N PHE A 109 -0.88 3.78 7.45
CA PHE A 109 -0.09 4.97 7.77
C PHE A 109 -0.93 6.25 7.67
N VAL A 110 -1.68 6.42 6.58
CA VAL A 110 -2.57 7.57 6.36
C VAL A 110 -3.69 7.62 7.39
N LEU A 111 -4.29 6.47 7.76
CA LEU A 111 -5.31 6.42 8.81
C LEU A 111 -4.79 6.90 10.16
N GLY A 112 -3.54 6.56 10.51
CA GLY A 112 -2.90 7.08 11.71
C GLY A 112 -2.74 8.61 11.67
N MET A 113 -2.36 9.19 10.53
CA MET A 113 -2.29 10.66 10.37
C MET A 113 -3.66 11.34 10.46
N ILE A 114 -4.70 10.73 9.90
CA ILE A 114 -6.08 11.24 10.02
C ILE A 114 -6.53 11.19 11.47
N LEU A 115 -6.24 10.11 12.18
CA LEU A 115 -6.64 9.95 13.58
C LEU A 115 -5.93 10.93 14.50
N SER A 116 -4.68 11.32 14.24
CA SER A 116 -3.96 12.29 15.07
C SER A 116 -4.46 13.74 14.91
N HIS A 117 -5.08 14.09 13.78
CA HIS A 117 -5.65 15.41 13.49
C HIS A 117 -7.07 15.32 12.88
N LEU A 118 -7.94 14.53 13.51
CA LEU A 118 -9.28 14.21 13.00
C LEU A 118 -10.08 15.48 12.70
N SER A 119 -10.27 15.72 11.41
CA SER A 119 -11.00 16.85 10.86
C SER A 119 -11.60 16.46 9.53
N VAL A 120 -12.63 17.19 9.08
CA VAL A 120 -13.25 16.96 7.77
C VAL A 120 -12.21 17.04 6.64
N LEU A 121 -11.29 18.00 6.72
CA LEU A 121 -10.21 18.16 5.74
C LEU A 121 -9.33 16.90 5.67
N MET A 122 -8.87 16.39 6.81
CA MET A 122 -8.02 15.20 6.86
C MET A 122 -8.74 13.95 6.33
N VAL A 123 -10.03 13.78 6.67
CA VAL A 123 -10.83 12.67 6.16
C VAL A 123 -11.02 12.76 4.64
N VAL A 124 -11.29 13.95 4.10
CA VAL A 124 -11.45 14.16 2.65
C VAL A 124 -10.13 13.88 1.91
N LEU A 125 -9.01 14.44 2.38
CA LEU A 125 -7.69 14.21 1.79
C LEU A 125 -7.31 12.72 1.87
N GLY A 126 -7.60 12.08 3.00
CA GLY A 126 -7.48 10.64 3.19
C GLY A 126 -8.25 9.86 2.13
N ALA A 127 -9.56 10.10 2.01
CA ALA A 127 -10.42 9.41 1.05
C ALA A 127 -9.95 9.58 -0.40
N VAL A 128 -9.50 10.79 -0.78
CA VAL A 128 -8.90 11.06 -2.09
C VAL A 128 -7.63 10.22 -2.27
N GLN A 129 -6.74 10.20 -1.28
CA GLN A 129 -5.51 9.40 -1.33
C GLN A 129 -5.82 7.90 -1.48
N PHE A 130 -6.79 7.38 -0.72
CA PHE A 130 -7.27 6.01 -0.83
C PHE A 130 -7.79 5.67 -2.25
N LEU A 131 -8.58 6.56 -2.85
CA LEU A 131 -9.11 6.38 -4.19
C LEU A 131 -8.00 6.39 -5.25
N VAL A 132 -7.04 7.31 -5.16
CA VAL A 132 -5.88 7.38 -6.05
C VAL A 132 -5.07 6.09 -5.96
N GLN A 133 -4.78 5.62 -4.74
CA GLN A 133 -4.05 4.39 -4.49
C GLN A 133 -4.79 3.15 -5.04
N TYR A 134 -6.11 3.08 -4.88
CA TYR A 134 -6.92 2.01 -5.47
C TYR A 134 -6.86 2.01 -7.01
N ARG A 135 -6.97 3.19 -7.64
CA ARG A 135 -6.84 3.33 -9.10
C ARG A 135 -5.45 2.90 -9.59
N ARG A 136 -4.39 3.27 -8.86
CA ARG A 136 -3.01 2.85 -9.17
C ARG A 136 -2.86 1.34 -9.07
N ALA A 137 -3.35 0.71 -8.01
CA ALA A 137 -3.31 -0.73 -7.84
C ALA A 137 -4.03 -1.45 -9.00
N ARG A 138 -5.18 -0.94 -9.46
CA ARG A 138 -5.89 -1.49 -10.64
C ARG A 138 -5.12 -1.33 -11.94
N ASN A 139 -4.49 -0.18 -12.15
CA ASN A 139 -3.62 0.06 -13.30
C ASN A 139 -2.42 -0.90 -13.29
N GLU A 140 -1.76 -1.07 -12.13
CA GLU A 140 -0.69 -2.05 -11.93
C GLU A 140 -1.15 -3.46 -12.31
N GLU A 141 -2.35 -3.90 -11.91
CA GLU A 141 -2.86 -5.21 -12.35
C GLU A 141 -3.00 -5.33 -13.87
N GLY A 142 -3.45 -4.26 -14.55
CA GLY A 142 -3.57 -4.25 -16.01
C GLY A 142 -2.22 -4.49 -16.70
N ILE A 143 -1.16 -3.87 -16.18
CA ILE A 143 0.19 -4.04 -16.67
C ILE A 143 0.72 -5.44 -16.33
N LEU A 144 0.51 -5.90 -15.09
CA LEU A 144 0.96 -7.23 -14.67
C LEU A 144 0.30 -8.34 -15.49
N ARG A 145 -0.97 -8.18 -15.88
CA ARG A 145 -1.66 -9.09 -16.83
C ARG A 145 -1.00 -9.14 -18.21
N GLN A 146 -0.52 -7.99 -18.71
CA GLN A 146 0.13 -7.89 -20.01
C GLN A 146 1.57 -8.43 -19.97
N THR A 147 2.25 -8.26 -18.83
CA THR A 147 3.67 -8.63 -18.67
C THR A 147 3.86 -10.09 -18.24
N PHE A 148 2.94 -10.66 -17.45
CA PHE A 148 3.08 -12.00 -16.84
C PHE A 148 1.90 -12.91 -17.18
N PRO A 149 2.07 -13.90 -18.06
CA PRO A 149 1.03 -14.88 -18.39
C PRO A 149 0.46 -15.62 -17.16
N GLU A 150 1.29 -15.85 -16.14
CA GLU A 150 0.92 -16.51 -14.89
C GLU A 150 0.08 -15.64 -13.93
N TYR A 151 -0.03 -14.33 -14.19
CA TYR A 151 -0.69 -13.38 -13.30
C TYR A 151 -2.17 -13.69 -13.08
N GLU A 152 -2.88 -14.12 -14.12
CA GLU A 152 -4.31 -14.48 -14.00
C GLU A 152 -4.51 -15.65 -13.02
N GLY A 153 -3.64 -16.66 -13.05
CA GLY A 153 -3.68 -17.76 -12.10
C GLY A 153 -3.44 -17.30 -10.66
N TYR A 154 -2.50 -16.38 -10.46
CA TYR A 154 -2.25 -15.75 -9.18
C TYR A 154 -3.44 -14.89 -8.70
N ALA A 155 -4.01 -14.07 -9.57
CA ALA A 155 -5.11 -13.17 -9.26
C ALA A 155 -6.42 -13.87 -8.89
N ARG A 156 -6.64 -15.10 -9.38
CA ARG A 156 -7.77 -15.94 -8.97
C ARG A 156 -7.62 -16.46 -7.53
N ARG A 157 -6.39 -16.72 -7.08
CA ARG A 157 -6.11 -17.33 -5.76
C ARG A 157 -6.01 -16.29 -4.66
N VAL A 158 -5.31 -15.19 -4.93
CA VAL A 158 -4.95 -14.17 -3.93
C VAL A 158 -5.82 -12.94 -4.13
N PRO A 159 -6.58 -12.45 -3.12
CA PRO A 159 -7.43 -11.26 -3.25
C PRO A 159 -6.63 -9.95 -3.39
N MET A 160 -7.27 -8.88 -3.88
CA MET A 160 -6.57 -7.61 -4.15
C MET A 160 -6.04 -6.92 -2.89
N LEU A 161 -6.92 -6.65 -1.92
CA LEU A 161 -6.63 -5.86 -0.71
C LEU A 161 -7.16 -6.51 0.57
N LEU A 162 -8.36 -7.10 0.56
CA LEU A 162 -8.91 -7.72 1.76
C LEU A 162 -8.55 -9.21 1.81
N PRO A 163 -7.81 -9.67 2.84
CA PRO A 163 -7.44 -11.07 2.97
C PRO A 163 -8.68 -11.97 3.12
N ARG A 164 -8.67 -13.10 2.43
CA ARG A 164 -9.70 -14.14 2.53
C ARG A 164 -9.40 -15.04 3.74
N PHE A 165 -9.63 -14.55 4.95
CA PHE A 165 -9.54 -15.40 6.14
C PHE A 165 -10.69 -16.43 6.23
N PHE A 166 -11.77 -16.22 5.47
CA PHE A 166 -12.93 -17.11 5.39
C PHE A 166 -12.92 -17.93 4.09
N ARG A 167 -12.17 -19.04 4.09
CA ARG A 167 -12.41 -20.20 3.23
C ARG A 167 -12.30 -21.47 4.07
N ALA A 168 -13.19 -21.59 5.05
CA ALA A 168 -13.43 -22.86 5.72
C ALA A 168 -14.36 -23.72 4.85
N GLY A 169 -13.84 -24.86 4.39
CA GLY A 169 -14.62 -26.05 4.02
C GLY A 169 -15.44 -25.99 2.72
N ALA A 170 -14.81 -26.25 1.57
CA ALA A 170 -15.53 -26.81 0.41
C ALA A 170 -14.56 -27.57 -0.51
N ALA A 171 -13.94 -28.64 0.00
CA ALA A 171 -13.34 -29.69 -0.82
C ALA A 171 -13.24 -30.99 -0.01
N VAL A 172 -14.37 -31.50 0.50
CA VAL A 172 -14.48 -32.93 0.80
C VAL A 172 -15.12 -33.59 -0.42
N SER A 173 -14.39 -34.57 -0.93
CA SER A 173 -14.65 -35.41 -2.09
C SER A 173 -16.11 -35.77 -2.36
N ARG A 174 -16.54 -35.62 -3.62
CA ARG A 174 -17.49 -36.57 -4.22
C ARG A 174 -16.75 -37.40 -5.27
N ARG A 175 -16.22 -38.55 -4.80
CA ARG A 175 -16.11 -39.77 -5.61
C ARG A 175 -17.23 -40.69 -5.12
N SER A 176 -18.25 -40.89 -5.94
CA SER A 176 -18.97 -42.16 -6.07
C SER A 176 -19.71 -42.14 -7.39
#